data_AF-A0A3D4MD20-F1
#
_entry.id   AF-A0A3D4MD20-F1
#
_cell.length_a   1.000
_cell.length_b   1.000
_cell.length_c   1.000
_cell.angle_alpha   90.00
_cell.angle_beta   90.00
_cell.angle_gamma   90.00
#
_symmetry.space_group_name_H-M   'P 1'
#
loop_
_entity.id
_entity.type
_entity.pdbx_description
1 polymer ?
#
loop_
_entity_poly.entity_id
_entity_poly.type
_entity_poly.pdbx_seq_one_letter_code
_entity_poly.pdbx_strand_id
1 'polypeptide(L)' 'MSMSGRNDWWRGAVVYQIYPRSFNDSNADGIGDIKGITAKMDYIASLGVDAVWLSPFFTSPMVDFGYDVSDYKNV' A
#
# COMPACT_ATOMS: atom_id res chain seq x y z
N MET A 1 -31.18 -24.99 12.93
CA MET A 1 -29.83 -24.44 13.18
C MET A 1 -29.16 -24.17 11.84
N SER A 2 -28.83 -22.92 11.52
CA SER A 2 -27.82 -22.60 10.52
C SER A 2 -27.17 -21.28 10.95
N MET A 3 -25.99 -21.38 11.57
CA MET A 3 -25.08 -20.24 11.71
C MET A 3 -23.97 -20.46 10.70
N SER A 4 -24.07 -19.82 9.54
CA SER A 4 -22.92 -19.57 8.68
C SER A 4 -22.94 -18.09 8.32
N GLY A 5 -22.61 -17.24 9.29
CA GLY A 5 -22.16 -15.90 8.96
C GLY A 5 -20.88 -16.04 8.15
N ARG A 6 -20.88 -15.58 6.90
CA ARG A 6 -19.64 -15.49 6.13
C ARG A 6 -18.69 -14.59 6.91
N ASN A 7 -17.61 -15.17 7.43
CA ASN A 7 -16.52 -14.40 8.01
C ASN A 7 -15.77 -13.74 6.85
N ASP A 8 -16.30 -12.60 6.38
CA ASP A 8 -15.63 -11.78 5.38
C ASP A 8 -14.26 -11.36 5.93
N TRP A 9 -13.17 -11.68 5.23
CA TRP A 9 -11.80 -11.49 5.74
C TRP A 9 -11.50 -10.05 6.20
N TRP A 10 -12.12 -9.06 5.55
CA TRP A 10 -11.91 -7.65 5.83
C TRP A 10 -12.60 -7.19 7.13
N ARG A 11 -13.60 -7.95 7.62
CA ARG A 11 -14.26 -7.64 8.90
C ARG A 11 -13.36 -8.07 10.05
N GLY A 12 -12.67 -7.09 10.63
CA GLY A 12 -11.72 -7.30 11.73
C GLY A 12 -10.25 -7.36 11.29
N ALA A 13 -9.96 -7.17 10.00
CA ALA A 13 -8.61 -7.11 9.48
C ALA A 13 -7.84 -5.89 10.02
N VAL A 14 -6.57 -6.11 10.36
CA VAL A 14 -5.60 -5.05 10.64
C VAL A 14 -4.95 -4.63 9.31
N VAL A 15 -5.25 -3.42 8.86
CA VAL A 15 -4.74 -2.88 7.59
C VAL A 15 -3.59 -1.91 7.86
N TYR A 16 -2.45 -2.15 7.21
CA TYR A 16 -1.30 -1.24 7.25
C TYR A 16 -1.32 -0.33 6.02
N GLN A 17 -1.50 0.97 6.22
CA GLN A 17 -1.44 1.93 5.13
C GLN A 17 0.00 2.38 4.89
N ILE A 18 0.44 2.30 3.64
CA ILE A 18 1.74 2.78 3.19
C ILE A 18 1.53 4.04 2.35
N TYR A 19 2.33 5.07 2.62
CA TYR A 19 2.49 6.22 1.75
C TYR A 19 3.79 6.05 0.94
N PRO A 20 3.72 5.61 -0.35
CA PRO A 20 4.89 5.10 -1.07
C PRO A 20 6.08 6.06 -1.09
N ARG A 21 5.80 7.34 -1.37
CA ARG A 21 6.80 8.41 -1.51
C ARG A 21 7.70 8.59 -0.28
N SER A 22 7.24 8.20 0.91
CA SER A 22 7.97 8.44 2.17
C SER A 22 8.32 7.16 2.93
N PHE A 23 8.01 5.99 2.40
CA PHE A 23 8.17 4.74 3.14
C PHE A 23 9.59 4.19 3.09
N ASN A 24 10.09 3.89 1.89
CA ASN A 24 11.46 3.41 1.72
C ASN A 24 11.95 3.69 0.30
N ASP A 25 13.03 4.45 0.19
CA ASP A 25 13.77 4.71 -1.05
C ASP A 25 14.80 3.60 -1.28
N SER A 26 14.76 2.94 -2.44
CA SER A 26 15.66 1.84 -2.81
C SER A 26 16.75 2.23 -3.82
N ASN A 27 16.66 3.41 -4.43
CA ASN A 27 17.57 3.87 -5.48
C ASN A 27 18.35 5.15 -5.11
N ALA A 28 18.10 5.71 -3.92
CA ALA A 28 18.72 6.90 -3.37
C ALA A 28 18.38 8.21 -4.13
N ASP A 29 17.21 8.29 -4.77
CA ASP A 29 16.73 9.53 -5.42
C ASP A 29 15.96 10.48 -4.47
N GLY A 30 15.74 10.07 -3.22
CA GLY A 30 15.03 10.82 -2.18
C GLY A 30 13.51 10.58 -2.17
N ILE A 31 13.00 9.68 -3.01
CA ILE A 31 11.58 9.32 -3.12
C ILE A 31 11.42 7.82 -2.89
N GLY A 32 10.50 7.45 -1.99
CA GLY A 32 10.16 6.06 -1.78
C GLY A 32 9.47 5.42 -2.99
N ASP A 33 9.75 4.13 -3.20
CA ASP A 33 9.38 3.41 -4.43
C ASP A 33 8.85 1.98 -4.15
N ILE A 34 8.29 1.32 -5.17
CA ILE A 34 7.70 -0.02 -5.04
C ILE A 34 8.73 -1.10 -4.67
N LYS A 35 9.97 -0.99 -5.14
CA LYS A 35 11.04 -1.94 -4.77
C LYS A 35 11.41 -1.76 -3.30
N GLY A 36 11.46 -0.52 -2.81
CA GLY A 36 11.64 -0.19 -1.41
C GLY A 36 10.53 -0.74 -0.52
N ILE A 37 9.27 -0.65 -0.96
CA ILE A 37 8.14 -1.29 -0.26
C ILE A 37 8.34 -2.81 -0.19
N THR A 38 8.66 -3.44 -1.32
CA THR A 38 8.85 -4.89 -1.41
C THR A 38 9.97 -5.38 -0.49
N ALA A 39 11.07 -4.61 -0.38
CA ALA A 39 12.19 -4.91 0.50
C ALA A 39 11.85 -4.88 2.01
N LYS A 40 10.67 -4.36 2.39
CA LYS A 40 10.19 -4.30 3.78
C LYS A 40 9.00 -5.22 4.05
N MET A 41 8.65 -6.13 3.12
CA MET A 41 7.52 -7.04 3.32
C MET A 41 7.68 -7.93 4.56
N ASP A 42 8.89 -8.44 4.84
CA ASP A 42 9.13 -9.23 6.06
C ASP A 42 8.87 -8.41 7.33
N TYR A 43 9.26 -7.13 7.35
CA TYR A 43 8.95 -6.22 8.45
C TYR A 43 7.43 -6.04 8.59
N ILE A 44 6.73 -5.74 7.50
CA ILE A 44 5.28 -5.52 7.52
C ILE A 44 4.54 -6.78 8.00
N ALA A 45 4.93 -7.96 7.48
CA ALA A 45 4.38 -9.23 7.92
C ALA A 45 4.64 -9.49 9.42
N SER A 46 5.83 -9.12 9.93
CA SER A 46 6.17 -9.27 11.35
C SER A 46 5.30 -8.43 12.30
N LEU A 47 4.63 -7.39 11.80
CA LEU A 47 3.66 -6.60 12.58
C LEU A 47 2.33 -7.33 12.80
N GLY A 48 2.09 -8.45 12.10
CA GLY A 48 0.84 -9.21 12.20
C GLY A 48 -0.33 -8.55 11.48
N VAL A 49 -0.07 -7.79 10.41
CA VAL A 49 -1.12 -7.13 9.61
C VAL A 49 -1.71 -8.10 8.59
N ASP A 50 -3.00 -7.96 8.29
CA ASP A 50 -3.71 -8.84 7.35
C ASP A 50 -3.68 -8.33 5.91
N ALA A 51 -3.55 -7.02 5.74
CA ALA A 51 -3.53 -6.38 4.42
C ALA A 51 -2.72 -5.09 4.40
N VAL A 52 -2.28 -4.72 3.19
CA VAL A 52 -1.61 -3.45 2.91
C VAL A 52 -2.52 -2.59 2.03
N TRP A 53 -2.64 -1.31 2.39
CA TRP A 53 -3.26 -0.29 1.54
C TRP A 53 -2.21 0.71 1.10
N LEU A 54 -2.00 0.84 -0.21
CA LEU A 54 -1.11 1.87 -0.76
C LEU A 54 -1.91 3.15 -1.05
N SER A 55 -1.36 4.29 -0.62
CA SER A 55 -1.72 5.58 -1.20
C SER A 55 -1.36 5.59 -2.70
N PRO A 56 -1.89 6.52 -3.53
CA PRO A 56 -1.74 6.46 -4.98
C PRO A 56 -0.29 6.30 -5.46
N PHE A 57 -0.12 5.44 -6.48
CA PHE A 57 1.16 5.11 -7.10
C PHE A 57 1.06 5.05 -8.64
N PHE A 58 -0.04 5.55 -9.20
CA PHE A 58 -0.24 5.65 -10.65
C PHE A 58 0.50 6.86 -11.22
N THR A 59 0.62 6.93 -12.55
CA THR A 59 1.15 8.12 -13.22
C THR A 59 0.35 9.36 -12.83
N SER A 60 1.04 10.40 -12.39
CA SER A 60 0.47 11.66 -11.89
C SER A 60 1.41 12.85 -12.13
N PRO A 61 0.89 14.06 -12.39
CA PRO A 61 1.66 15.30 -12.37
C PRO A 61 2.17 15.70 -10.98
N MET A 62 1.69 15.03 -9.92
CA MET A 62 2.09 15.22 -8.53
C MET A 62 1.69 16.57 -7.91
N VAL A 63 0.64 17.21 -8.41
CA VAL A 63 0.09 18.45 -7.81
C VAL A 63 -0.52 18.17 -6.44
N ASP A 64 -1.12 16.98 -6.28
CA ASP A 64 -1.66 16.47 -5.01
C ASP A 64 -1.03 15.11 -4.65
N PHE A 65 0.30 15.03 -4.85
CA PHE A 65 1.13 13.89 -4.51
C PHE A 65 0.56 12.51 -4.91
N GLY A 66 -0.01 12.43 -6.13
CA GLY A 66 -0.50 11.19 -6.71
C GLY A 66 -2.01 11.02 -6.67
N TYR A 67 -2.74 11.84 -5.91
CA TYR A 67 -4.21 11.84 -5.93
C TYR A 67 -4.77 12.48 -7.22
N ASP A 68 -3.99 13.34 -7.87
CA ASP A 68 -4.23 13.87 -9.22
C ASP A 68 -3.73 12.89 -10.31
N VAL A 69 -4.43 11.76 -10.48
CA VAL A 69 -4.03 10.71 -11.43
C VAL A 69 -4.22 11.14 -12.89
N SER A 70 -3.19 10.95 -13.72
CA SER A 70 -3.24 11.20 -15.17
C SER A 70 -3.42 9.93 -16.01
N ASP A 71 -2.98 8.77 -15.53
CA ASP A 71 -3.26 7.46 -16.14
C ASP A 71 -3.46 6.36 -15.08
N TYR A 72 -4.70 5.92 -14.91
CA TYR A 72 -5.07 4.86 -13.96
C TYR A 72 -4.57 3.45 -14.32
N LYS A 73 -3.94 3.28 -15.49
CA LYS A 73 -3.44 1.98 -15.98
C LYS A 73 -1.92 1.91 -16.07
N ASN A 74 -1.22 2.97 -15.69
CA ASN A 74 0.24 3.06 -15.74
C ASN A 74 0.84 3.43 -14.37
N VAL A 75 2.10 3.01 -14.16
CA VAL A 75 2.91 3.29 -12.96
C VAL A 75 4.22 3.98 -13.34
#